data_AF-A0A9D2RL71-F1
#
_entry.id   AF-A0A9D2RL71-F1
#
_cell.length_a   1.000
_cell.length_b   1.000
_cell.length_c   1.000
_cell.angle_alpha   90.00
_cell.angle_beta   90.00
_cell.angle_gamma   90.00
#
_symmetry.space_group_name_H-M   'P 1'
#
loop_
_entity.id
_entity.type
_entity.pdbx_description
1 polymer ?
#
loop_
_entity_poly.entity_id
_entity_poly.type
_entity_poly.pdbx_seq_one_letter_code
_entity_poly.pdbx_strand_id
1 'polypeptide(L)'
;ALAEAMQEEHRETSGKEGLILDFLEKKIPENWEHMKLSERRMFLSGNYKLPEGERLVERTRTCAVEIWTECFGGEPRFMGRRDSMEINNILTGLKGWTRINTPRKFSLYGSQRCFEKELQGIVEK
;
A
#
# COMPACT_ATOMS: atom_id res chain seq x y z
N ALA A 1 -5.99 -2.51 33.16
CA ALA A 1 -5.81 -3.73 32.34
C ALA A 1 -6.55 -3.71 30.99
N LEU A 2 -7.88 -3.50 30.90
CA LEU A 2 -8.56 -3.47 29.59
C LEU A 2 -8.45 -2.11 28.85
N ALA A 3 -8.47 -0.99 29.59
CA ALA A 3 -8.37 0.35 29.01
C ALA A 3 -6.97 0.66 28.44
N GLU A 4 -5.91 0.14 29.06
CA GLU A 4 -4.52 0.34 28.61
C GLU A 4 -4.25 -0.40 27.30
N ALA A 5 -4.72 -1.65 27.17
CA ALA A 5 -4.58 -2.44 25.95
C ALA A 5 -5.27 -1.79 24.75
N MET A 6 -6.46 -1.21 24.96
CA MET A 6 -7.16 -0.47 23.89
C MET A 6 -6.42 0.80 23.48
N GLN A 7 -5.86 1.55 24.45
CA GLN A 7 -5.09 2.76 24.15
C GLN A 7 -3.79 2.46 23.40
N GLU A 8 -3.13 1.34 23.74
CA GLU A 8 -1.92 0.89 23.06
C GLU A 8 -2.22 0.42 21.63
N GLU A 9 -3.27 -0.38 21.43
CA GLU A 9 -3.73 -0.82 20.09
C GLU A 9 -4.08 0.37 19.18
N HIS A 10 -4.76 1.39 19.72
CA HIS A 10 -5.05 2.61 18.97
C HIS A 10 -3.79 3.39 18.60
N ARG A 11 -2.79 3.46 19.51
CA ARG A 11 -1.51 4.12 19.23
C ARG A 11 -0.71 3.37 18.16
N GLU A 12 -0.67 2.05 18.23
CA GLU A 12 -0.01 1.20 17.22
C GLU A 12 -0.68 1.34 15.84
N THR A 13 -2.01 1.32 15.80
CA THR A 13 -2.78 1.52 14.56
C THR A 13 -2.48 2.88 13.94
N SER A 14 -2.44 3.95 14.73
CA SER A 14 -2.09 5.29 14.27
C SER A 14 -0.65 5.36 13.71
N GLY A 15 0.30 4.63 14.32
CA GLY A 15 1.67 4.54 13.80
C GLY A 15 1.75 3.84 12.44
N LYS A 16 1.05 2.71 12.28
CA LYS A 16 0.98 1.99 11.01
C LYS A 16 0.24 2.78 9.92
N GLU A 17 -0.82 3.49 10.30
CA GLU A 17 -1.57 4.37 9.40
C GLU A 17 -0.67 5.45 8.78
N GLY A 18 0.14 6.13 9.59
CA GLY A 18 1.09 7.14 9.09
C GLY A 18 2.08 6.56 8.08
N LEU A 19 2.67 5.40 8.39
CA LEU A 19 3.61 4.72 7.48
C LEU A 19 2.94 4.29 6.16
N ILE A 20 1.70 3.82 6.22
CA ILE A 20 0.92 3.45 5.03
C ILE A 20 0.60 4.70 4.21
N LEU A 21 0.18 5.80 4.84
CA LEU A 21 -0.06 7.07 4.15
C LEU A 21 1.18 7.57 3.40
N ASP A 22 2.33 7.64 4.08
CA ASP A 22 3.60 8.04 3.48
C ASP A 22 3.97 7.13 2.29
N PHE A 23 3.75 5.83 2.42
CA PHE A 23 3.97 4.87 1.33
C PHE A 23 3.06 5.15 0.14
N LEU A 24 1.77 5.40 0.36
CA LEU A 24 0.78 5.65 -0.68
C LEU A 24 1.00 6.98 -1.41
N GLU A 25 1.42 8.01 -0.70
CA GLU A 25 1.75 9.35 -1.24
C GLU A 25 3.07 9.35 -2.04
N LYS A 26 3.99 8.42 -1.75
CA LYS A 26 5.23 8.29 -2.50
C LYS A 26 4.94 7.93 -3.95
N LYS A 27 5.29 8.84 -4.87
CA LYS A 27 5.20 8.60 -6.32
C LYS A 27 6.08 7.43 -6.74
N ILE A 28 5.57 6.64 -7.68
CA ILE A 28 6.22 5.45 -8.21
C ILE A 28 6.49 5.61 -9.71
N PRO A 29 7.49 4.92 -10.26
CA PRO A 29 7.70 4.82 -11.70
C PRO A 29 6.44 4.37 -12.45
N GLU A 30 6.22 4.86 -13.67
CA GLU A 30 5.10 4.45 -14.51
C GLU A 30 5.12 2.94 -14.79
N ASN A 31 6.33 2.36 -14.91
CA ASN A 31 6.55 0.93 -15.12
C ASN A 31 6.53 0.09 -13.83
N TRP A 32 6.05 0.60 -12.69
CA TRP A 32 6.10 -0.08 -11.39
C TRP A 32 5.64 -1.54 -11.42
N GLU A 33 4.57 -1.83 -12.17
CA GLU A 33 3.98 -3.16 -12.33
C GLU A 33 4.87 -4.18 -13.05
N HIS A 34 5.88 -3.72 -13.77
CA HIS A 34 6.84 -4.57 -14.47
C HIS A 34 8.16 -4.73 -13.70
N MET A 35 8.37 -3.95 -12.63
CA MET A 35 9.56 -4.03 -11.78
C MET A 35 9.52 -5.25 -10.85
N LYS A 36 10.68 -5.85 -10.62
CA LYS A 36 10.85 -6.93 -9.63
C LYS A 36 10.82 -6.35 -8.22
N LEU A 37 10.50 -7.20 -7.23
CA LEU A 37 10.44 -6.81 -5.83
C LEU A 37 11.74 -6.14 -5.33
N SER A 38 12.90 -6.61 -5.77
CA SER A 38 14.20 -6.02 -5.41
C SER A 38 14.33 -4.58 -5.90
N GLU A 39 13.90 -4.30 -7.13
CA GLU A 39 13.97 -2.96 -7.74
C GLU A 39 12.99 -2.01 -7.05
N ARG A 40 11.77 -2.48 -6.76
CA ARG A 40 10.78 -1.73 -5.97
C ARG A 40 11.32 -1.34 -4.59
N ARG A 41 11.96 -2.27 -3.88
CA ARG A 41 12.59 -2.02 -2.56
C ARG A 41 13.77 -1.04 -2.65
N MET A 42 14.62 -1.18 -3.67
CA MET A 42 15.69 -0.21 -3.91
C MET A 42 15.13 1.18 -4.16
N PHE A 43 14.03 1.30 -4.91
CA PHE A 43 13.39 2.58 -5.18
C PHE A 43 12.82 3.21 -3.91
N LEU A 44 12.09 2.43 -3.11
CA LEU A 44 11.49 2.92 -1.88
C LEU A 44 12.55 3.37 -0.85
N SER A 45 13.70 2.69 -0.80
CA SER A 45 14.85 3.06 0.04
C SER A 45 15.71 4.21 -0.53
N GLY A 46 15.40 4.74 -1.71
CA GLY A 46 16.14 5.84 -2.34
C GLY A 46 17.45 5.41 -3.03
N ASN A 47 17.71 4.11 -3.12
CA ASN A 47 18.93 3.54 -3.69
C ASN A 47 18.79 3.14 -5.17
N TYR A 48 17.63 3.36 -5.78
CA TYR A 48 17.39 3.07 -7.18
C TYR A 48 17.54 4.33 -8.03
N LYS A 49 18.47 4.30 -8.99
CA LYS A 49 18.57 5.35 -10.01
C LYS A 49 17.55 5.08 -11.08
N LEU A 50 16.58 5.98 -11.23
CA LEU A 50 15.63 5.92 -12.33
C LEU A 50 16.37 6.11 -13.66
N PRO A 51 16.00 5.35 -14.71
CA PRO A 51 16.45 5.61 -16.06
C PRO A 51 16.12 7.05 -16.49
N GLU A 52 16.94 7.60 -17.39
CA GLU A 52 16.70 8.93 -17.95
C GLU A 52 15.36 8.97 -18.70
N GLY A 53 14.50 9.94 -18.36
CA GLY A 53 13.16 10.09 -18.94
C GLY A 53 12.04 9.30 -18.24
N GLU A 54 12.34 8.48 -17.23
CA GLU A 54 11.31 7.77 -16.46
C GLU A 54 10.46 8.76 -15.65
N ARG A 55 9.13 8.68 -15.81
CA ARG A 55 8.20 9.55 -15.09
C ARG A 55 7.76 8.91 -13.78
N LEU A 56 7.61 9.76 -12.77
CA LEU A 56 6.99 9.40 -11.50
C LEU A 56 5.50 9.74 -11.55
N VAL A 57 4.67 8.71 -11.37
CA VAL A 57 3.21 8.80 -11.33
C VAL A 57 2.70 8.58 -9.91
N GLU A 58 1.50 9.04 -9.63
CA GLU A 58 0.82 8.72 -8.38
C GLU A 58 0.42 7.25 -8.36
N ARG A 59 0.47 6.63 -7.18
CA ARG A 59 -0.05 5.28 -7.01
C ARG A 59 -1.57 5.33 -7.03
N THR A 60 -2.15 4.56 -7.94
CA THR A 60 -3.60 4.49 -8.16
C THR A 60 -4.21 3.22 -7.58
N ARG A 61 -3.41 2.22 -7.23
CA ARG A 61 -3.86 0.95 -6.67
C ARG A 61 -2.86 0.38 -5.67
N THR A 62 -3.36 -0.36 -4.69
CA THR A 62 -2.55 -1.11 -3.74
C THR A 62 -3.30 -2.32 -3.19
N CYS A 63 -2.60 -3.23 -2.51
CA CYS A 63 -3.22 -4.34 -1.77
C CYS A 63 -2.49 -4.59 -0.45
N ALA A 64 -3.13 -5.34 0.46
CA ALA A 64 -2.54 -5.61 1.78
C ALA A 64 -1.18 -6.31 1.71
N VAL A 65 -0.98 -7.21 0.74
CA VAL A 65 0.31 -7.88 0.55
C VAL A 65 1.39 -6.88 0.13
N GLU A 66 1.08 -5.96 -0.78
CA GLU A 66 2.03 -4.93 -1.23
C GLU A 66 2.47 -4.02 -0.08
N ILE A 67 1.51 -3.56 0.74
CA ILE A 67 1.83 -2.78 1.95
C ILE A 67 2.73 -3.59 2.89
N TRP A 68 2.36 -4.84 3.17
CA TRP A 68 3.16 -5.70 4.05
C TRP A 68 4.61 -5.85 3.56
N THR A 69 4.80 -6.09 2.25
CA THR A 69 6.10 -6.47 1.70
C THR A 69 6.98 -5.29 1.33
N GLU A 70 6.38 -4.17 0.93
CA GLU A 70 7.06 -2.99 0.38
C GLU A 70 7.07 -1.82 1.37
N CYS A 71 5.99 -1.60 2.14
CA CYS A 71 5.95 -0.57 3.18
C CYS A 71 6.59 -1.08 4.49
N PHE A 72 6.16 -2.25 4.99
CA PHE A 72 6.67 -2.80 6.26
C PHE A 72 7.91 -3.69 6.10
N GLY A 73 8.33 -3.98 4.87
CA GLY A 73 9.52 -4.80 4.58
C GLY A 73 9.35 -6.28 4.92
N GLY A 74 8.13 -6.74 5.20
CA GLY A 74 7.82 -8.12 5.52
C GLY A 74 8.01 -9.06 4.32
N GLU A 75 7.90 -10.36 4.57
CA GLU A 75 7.86 -11.35 3.49
C GLU A 75 6.42 -11.85 3.29
N PRO A 76 5.97 -12.06 2.03
CA PRO A 76 4.58 -12.46 1.75
C PRO A 76 4.17 -13.73 2.51
N ARG A 77 5.09 -14.69 2.65
CA ARG A 77 4.84 -15.98 3.33
C ARG A 77 4.61 -15.87 4.84
N PHE A 78 5.03 -14.77 5.45
CA PHE A 78 4.85 -14.53 6.89
C PHE A 78 3.66 -13.62 7.19
N MET A 79 2.96 -13.14 6.16
CA MET A 79 1.77 -12.32 6.38
C MET A 79 0.61 -13.19 6.90
N GLY A 80 0.21 -12.93 8.14
CA GLY A 80 -0.92 -13.60 8.76
C GLY A 80 -2.26 -12.96 8.41
N ARG A 81 -3.34 -13.63 8.83
CA ARG A 81 -4.70 -13.09 8.72
C ARG A 81 -4.83 -11.78 9.50
N ARG A 82 -4.19 -11.68 10.67
CA ARG A 82 -4.24 -10.47 11.51
C ARG A 82 -3.63 -9.27 10.80
N ASP A 83 -2.44 -9.43 10.24
CA ASP A 83 -1.73 -8.36 9.51
C ASP A 83 -2.55 -7.85 8.32
N SER A 84 -3.08 -8.79 7.52
CA SER A 84 -3.92 -8.41 6.38
C SER A 84 -5.21 -7.72 6.80
N MET A 85 -5.88 -8.15 7.89
CA MET A 85 -7.08 -7.47 8.39
C MET A 85 -6.77 -6.07 8.89
N GLU A 86 -5.68 -5.92 9.64
CA GLU A 86 -5.24 -4.62 10.15
C GLU A 86 -4.93 -3.63 9.02
N ILE A 87 -4.12 -4.05 8.03
CA ILE A 87 -3.82 -3.22 6.85
C ILE A 87 -5.10 -2.84 6.09
N ASN A 88 -6.00 -3.80 5.87
CA ASN A 88 -7.26 -3.53 5.18
C ASN A 88 -8.15 -2.56 5.96
N ASN A 89 -8.18 -2.64 7.29
CA ASN A 89 -8.94 -1.73 8.14
C ASN A 89 -8.39 -0.31 8.05
N ILE A 90 -7.06 -0.16 8.11
CA ILE A 90 -6.39 1.13 7.91
C ILE A 90 -6.76 1.70 6.55
N LEU A 91 -6.55 0.94 5.46
CA LEU A 91 -6.87 1.37 4.09
C LEU A 91 -8.33 1.76 3.90
N THR A 92 -9.26 1.12 4.62
CA THR A 92 -10.70 1.44 4.57
C THR A 92 -11.02 2.76 5.29
N GLY A 93 -10.23 3.15 6.30
CA GLY A 93 -10.35 4.43 6.98
C GLY A 93 -9.73 5.61 6.22
N LEU A 94 -8.86 5.34 5.23
CA LEU A 94 -8.19 6.39 4.47
C LEU A 94 -9.14 7.07 3.48
N LYS A 95 -9.20 8.39 3.53
CA LYS A 95 -9.96 9.20 2.56
C LYS A 95 -9.33 9.09 1.17
N GLY A 96 -10.16 8.86 0.15
CA GLY A 96 -9.71 8.77 -1.25
C GLY A 96 -9.18 7.40 -1.65
N TRP A 97 -9.35 6.37 -0.82
CA TRP A 97 -9.08 4.98 -1.18
C TRP A 97 -10.34 4.14 -1.05
N THR A 98 -10.72 3.45 -2.12
CA THR A 98 -11.94 2.63 -2.15
C THR A 98 -11.61 1.17 -2.44
N ARG A 99 -12.20 0.30 -1.62
CA ARG A 99 -12.03 -1.14 -1.74
C ARG A 99 -12.71 -1.66 -3.00
N ILE A 100 -11.98 -2.42 -3.79
CA ILE A 100 -12.52 -3.12 -4.96
C ILE A 100 -12.95 -4.52 -4.55
N ASN A 101 -14.23 -4.82 -4.78
CA ASN A 101 -14.82 -6.14 -4.46
C ASN A 101 -14.35 -7.25 -5.40
N THR A 102 -13.93 -6.89 -6.62
CA THR A 102 -13.40 -7.83 -7.61
C THR A 102 -11.88 -7.94 -7.46
N PRO A 103 -11.31 -9.16 -7.33
CA PRO A 103 -9.87 -9.32 -7.30
C PRO A 103 -9.20 -8.73 -8.55
N ARG A 104 -8.05 -8.11 -8.37
CA ARG A 104 -7.18 -7.62 -9.45
C ARG A 104 -5.89 -8.42 -9.45
N LYS A 105 -5.30 -8.56 -10.63
CA LYS A 105 -4.01 -9.24 -10.79
C LYS A 105 -2.89 -8.25 -10.57
N PHE A 106 -2.03 -8.55 -9.60
CA PHE A 106 -0.76 -7.89 -9.35
C PHE A 106 0.37 -8.77 -9.89
N SER A 107 1.36 -8.17 -10.54
CA SER A 107 2.47 -8.91 -11.15
C SER A 107 3.25 -9.77 -10.15
N LEU A 108 3.46 -9.27 -8.93
CA LEU A 108 4.23 -9.95 -7.89
C LEU A 108 3.38 -10.78 -6.92
N TYR A 109 2.09 -10.44 -6.77
CA TYR A 109 1.24 -10.97 -5.70
C TYR A 109 0.04 -11.78 -6.20
N GLY A 110 -0.09 -11.95 -7.52
CA GLY A 110 -1.18 -12.70 -8.12
C GLY A 110 -2.52 -11.99 -7.94
N SER A 111 -3.61 -12.78 -7.82
CA SER A 111 -4.95 -12.24 -7.67
C SER A 111 -5.19 -11.80 -6.22
N GLN A 112 -5.36 -10.50 -5.99
CA GLN A 112 -5.55 -9.90 -4.67
C GLN A 112 -6.78 -8.98 -4.66
N ARG A 113 -7.46 -8.91 -3.52
CA ARG A 113 -8.42 -7.83 -3.26
C ARG A 113 -7.61 -6.55 -3.03
N CYS A 114 -7.95 -5.49 -3.75
CA CYS A 114 -7.18 -4.25 -3.76
C CYS A 114 -8.03 -3.05 -3.38
N PHE A 115 -7.33 -1.94 -3.18
CA PHE A 115 -7.90 -0.62 -3.07
C PHE A 115 -7.42 0.21 -4.26
N GLU A 116 -8.31 1.05 -4.78
CA GLU A 116 -7.98 2.02 -5.82
C GLU A 116 -8.13 3.43 -5.25
N LYS A 117 -7.25 4.33 -5.67
CA LYS A 117 -7.32 5.75 -5.33
C LYS A 117 -8.50 6.34 -6.09
N GLU A 118 -9.43 6.96 -5.38
CA GLU A 118 -10.49 7.74 -6.00
C GLU A 118 -9.85 8.96 -6.66
N LEU A 119 -9.74 8.92 -7.99
CA LEU A 119 -9.38 10.09 -8.77
C LEU A 119 -10.54 11.09 -8.63
N GLN A 120 -10.36 12.13 -7.80
CA GLN A 120 -11.31 13.24 -7.77
C GLN A 120 -11.27 13.96 -9.12
N GLY A 121 -12.26 13.65 -9.96
CA GLY A 121 -12.47 14.17 -11.31
C GLY A 121 -12.74 12.99 -12.25
N ILE A 122 -13.97 12.60 -12.56
CA ILE A 122 -15.03 13.40 -13.18
C ILE A 122 -16.39 12.91 -12.63
N VAL A 123 -17.06 13.73 -11.83
CA VAL A 123 -18.53 13.75 -11.84
C VAL A 123 -18.89 15.06 -12.52
N GLU A 124 -18.93 15.06 -13.85
CA GLU A 124 -19.71 16.06 -14.57
C GLU A 124 -21.18 15.79 -14.27
N LYS A 125 -21.78 16.72 -13.52
CA LYS A 125 -23.21 17.10 -13.44
C LYS A 125 -24.27 16.02 -13.28
#